data_AF-A0A6G2D629-F1
#
_entry.id   AF-A0A6G2D629-F1
#
_cell.length_a   1.000
_cell.length_b   1.000
_cell.length_c   1.000
_cell.angle_alpha   90.00
_cell.angle_beta   90.00
_cell.angle_gamma   90.00
#
_symmetry.space_group_name_H-M   'P 1'
#
loop_
_entity.id
_entity.type
_entity.pdbx_description
1 polymer ?
#
loop_
_entity_poly.entity_id
_entity_poly.type
_entity_poly.pdbx_seq_one_letter_code
_entity_poly.pdbx_strand_id
1 'polypeptide(L)'
;NGTGEKLQELYESDLEIDVLINHENAGFARGNNVAYQFAKEKYNPDFMVIMNNDIEIETENFEKIVTDIYREEKFHLLGPDIFSTTYQLHQNPKRLTHYT
;
A
#
# COMPACT_ATOMS: atom_id res chain seq x y z
N ASN A 1 -12.15 11.44 14.38
CA ASN A 1 -11.85 12.78 13.81
C ASN A 1 -12.58 13.02 12.48
N GLY A 2 -13.53 12.17 12.07
CA GLY A 2 -14.40 12.43 10.92
C GLY A 2 -13.72 12.33 9.55
N THR A 3 -12.50 11.82 9.49
CA THR A 3 -11.71 11.81 8.23
C THR A 3 -12.19 10.75 7.26
N GLY A 4 -12.67 9.60 7.77
CA GLY A 4 -13.21 8.53 6.92
C GLY A 4 -14.46 8.99 6.16
N GLU A 5 -15.37 9.67 6.85
CA GLU A 5 -16.61 10.20 6.29
C GLU A 5 -16.33 11.25 5.21
N LYS A 6 -15.35 12.13 5.44
CA LYS A 6 -14.90 13.11 4.44
C LYS A 6 -14.30 12.46 3.20
N LEU A 7 -13.51 11.39 3.37
CA LEU A 7 -12.96 10.65 2.24
C LEU A 7 -14.06 9.93 1.47
N GLN A 8 -15.04 9.36 2.17
CA GLN A 8 -16.18 8.70 1.55
C GLN A 8 -17.01 9.67 0.71
N GLU A 9 -17.27 10.88 1.20
CA GLU A 9 -17.92 11.94 0.43
C GLU A 9 -17.06 12.39 -0.76
N LEU A 10 -15.76 12.60 -0.56
CA LEU A 10 -14.84 13.03 -1.61
C LEU A 10 -14.78 12.06 -2.80
N TYR A 11 -14.81 10.75 -2.52
CA TYR A 11 -14.67 9.70 -3.51
C TYR A 11 -16.00 8.99 -3.84
N GLU A 12 -17.15 9.56 -3.47
CA GLU A 12 -18.46 8.91 -3.65
C GLU A 12 -18.80 8.56 -5.11
N SER A 13 -18.23 9.31 -6.05
CA SER A 13 -18.46 9.17 -7.50
C SER A 13 -17.32 8.46 -8.23
N ASP A 14 -16.24 8.13 -7.53
CA ASP A 14 -15.09 7.42 -8.08
C ASP A 14 -15.28 5.91 -7.88
N LEU A 15 -15.51 5.19 -8.99
CA LEU A 15 -15.78 3.75 -8.96
C LEU A 15 -14.52 2.91 -8.71
N GLU A 16 -13.33 3.50 -8.80
CA GLU A 16 -12.05 2.83 -8.56
C GLU A 16 -11.62 2.91 -7.09
N ILE A 17 -12.31 3.70 -6.26
CA ILE A 17 -11.95 3.95 -4.87
C ILE A 17 -13.05 3.49 -3.91
N ASP A 18 -12.72 2.57 -3.00
CA ASP A 18 -13.57 2.23 -1.86
C ASP A 18 -13.02 2.84 -0.56
N VAL A 19 -13.88 3.53 0.16
CA VAL A 19 -13.58 4.02 1.51
C VAL A 19 -14.29 3.15 2.55
N LEU A 20 -13.52 2.36 3.29
CA LEU A 20 -14.03 1.50 4.36
C LEU A 20 -13.94 2.21 5.72
N ILE A 21 -15.07 2.34 6.40
CA ILE A 21 -15.16 2.94 7.74
C ILE A 21 -15.57 1.85 8.74
N ASN A 22 -14.67 1.50 9.65
CA ASN A 22 -14.96 0.53 10.70
C ASN A 22 -15.78 1.15 11.84
N HIS A 23 -16.64 0.34 12.45
CA HIS A 23 -17.44 0.76 13.62
C HIS A 23 -16.59 1.21 14.82
N GLU A 24 -15.39 0.66 14.95
CA GLU A 24 -14.45 0.99 16.01
C GLU A 24 -13.02 1.10 15.48
N ASN A 25 -12.16 1.78 16.24
CA ASN A 25 -10.74 1.84 15.91
C ASN A 25 -10.05 0.50 16.20
N ALA A 26 -9.92 -0.33 15.15
CA ALA A 26 -9.26 -1.63 15.23
C ALA A 26 -7.72 -1.52 15.32
N GLY A 27 -7.14 -0.33 15.10
CA GLY A 27 -5.71 -0.14 14.93
C GLY A 27 -5.21 -0.57 13.54
N PHE A 28 -3.98 -0.15 13.20
CA PHE A 28 -3.42 -0.24 11.84
C PHE A 28 -3.46 -1.66 11.24
N ALA A 29 -2.89 -2.65 11.94
CA ALA A 29 -2.80 -4.02 11.43
C ALA A 29 -4.18 -4.66 11.17
N ARG A 30 -5.12 -4.50 12.11
CA ARG A 30 -6.47 -5.05 11.93
C ARG A 30 -7.28 -4.28 10.88
N GLY A 31 -7.07 -2.98 10.75
CA GLY A 31 -7.63 -2.18 9.66
C GLY A 31 -7.20 -2.71 8.29
N ASN A 32 -5.90 -2.95 8.10
CA ASN A 32 -5.38 -3.54 6.86
C ASN A 32 -5.89 -4.96 6.62
N ASN A 33 -6.11 -5.77 7.66
CA ASN A 33 -6.71 -7.10 7.50
C ASN A 33 -8.15 -7.03 7.00
N VAL A 34 -8.95 -6.05 7.46
CA VAL A 34 -10.32 -5.84 6.95
C VAL A 34 -10.28 -5.45 5.48
N ALA A 35 -9.43 -4.49 5.12
CA ALA A 35 -9.24 -4.07 3.73
C ALA A 35 -8.72 -5.21 2.83
N TYR A 36 -7.80 -6.04 3.34
CA TYR A 36 -7.30 -7.23 2.65
C TYR A 36 -8.46 -8.15 2.24
N GLN A 37 -9.32 -8.52 3.20
CA GLN A 37 -10.41 -9.48 2.93
C GLN A 37 -11.41 -8.87 1.94
N PHE A 38 -11.78 -7.61 2.14
CA PHE A 38 -12.68 -6.90 1.24
C PHE A 38 -12.13 -6.86 -0.19
N ALA A 39 -10.88 -6.43 -0.37
CA ALA A 39 -10.26 -6.33 -1.69
C ALA A 39 -10.13 -7.70 -2.37
N LYS A 40 -9.76 -8.72 -1.60
CA LYS A 40 -9.68 -10.10 -2.11
C LYS A 40 -11.03 -10.61 -2.59
N GLU A 41 -12.10 -10.40 -1.83
CA GLU A 41 -13.44 -10.89 -2.18
C GLU A 41 -14.07 -10.10 -3.33
N LYS A 42 -13.91 -8.77 -3.35
CA LYS A 42 -14.52 -7.89 -4.36
C LYS A 42 -13.76 -7.92 -5.68
N TYR A 43 -12.43 -7.85 -5.64
CA TYR A 43 -11.58 -7.66 -6.83
C TYR A 43 -10.80 -8.90 -7.24
N ASN A 44 -10.52 -9.83 -6.31
CA ASN A 44 -9.68 -11.01 -6.53
C ASN A 44 -8.39 -10.69 -7.33
N PRO A 45 -7.55 -9.75 -6.85
CA PRO A 45 -6.41 -9.26 -7.62
C PRO A 45 -5.26 -10.27 -7.67
N ASP A 46 -4.44 -10.20 -8.72
CA ASP A 46 -3.20 -11.00 -8.84
C ASP A 46 -2.15 -10.62 -7.80
N PHE A 47 -2.10 -9.34 -7.44
CA PHE A 47 -1.18 -8.78 -6.45
C PHE A 47 -1.95 -7.93 -5.45
N MET A 48 -1.51 -7.97 -4.18
CA MET A 48 -2.02 -7.08 -3.14
C MET A 48 -0.93 -6.14 -2.68
N VAL A 49 -1.18 -4.84 -2.80
CA VAL A 49 -0.25 -3.78 -2.40
C VAL A 49 -0.77 -3.14 -1.12
N ILE A 50 0.03 -3.19 -0.06
CA ILE A 50 -0.28 -2.54 1.21
C ILE A 50 0.72 -1.40 1.39
N MET A 51 0.22 -0.16 1.44
CA MET A 51 1.04 1.03 1.56
C MET A 51 0.48 1.98 2.63
N ASN A 52 1.35 2.79 3.21
CA ASN A 52 0.90 3.90 4.04
C ASN A 52 0.34 5.02 3.15
N ASN A 53 -0.51 5.86 3.73
CA ASN A 53 -1.15 6.99 3.05
C ASN A 53 -0.22 8.18 2.80
N ASP A 54 1.02 8.14 3.29
CA ASP A 54 2.06 9.16 3.14
C ASP A 54 3.18 8.74 2.16
N ILE A 55 2.92 7.73 1.33
CA ILE A 55 3.84 7.25 0.29
C ILE A 55 3.41 7.77 -1.07
N GLU A 56 4.39 8.24 -1.85
CA GLU A 56 4.23 8.59 -3.26
C GLU A 56 4.97 7.56 -4.13
N ILE A 57 4.36 7.17 -5.24
CA ILE A 57 4.99 6.29 -6.23
C ILE A 57 5.54 7.17 -7.35
N GLU A 58 6.86 7.24 -7.47
CA GLU A 58 7.55 8.11 -8.45
C GLU A 58 7.38 7.64 -9.90
N THR A 59 7.03 6.36 -10.10
CA THR A 59 6.93 5.76 -11.44
C THR A 59 5.49 5.62 -11.91
N GLU A 60 5.22 6.03 -13.15
CA GLU A 60 3.94 5.79 -13.82
C GLU A 60 3.76 4.34 -14.29
N ASN A 61 4.81 3.52 -14.25
CA ASN A 61 4.81 2.14 -14.77
C ASN A 61 4.80 1.07 -13.67
N PHE A 62 4.27 1.41 -12.49
CA PHE A 62 4.36 0.57 -11.29
C PHE A 62 3.87 -0.87 -11.52
N GLU A 63 2.67 -1.04 -12.10
CA GLU A 63 2.08 -2.36 -12.36
C GLU A 63 2.94 -3.23 -13.29
N LYS A 64 3.51 -2.61 -14.33
CA LYS A 64 4.39 -3.30 -15.28
C LYS A 64 5.66 -3.79 -14.59
N ILE A 65 6.27 -2.94 -13.76
CA ILE A 65 7.49 -3.27 -13.00
C ILE A 65 7.22 -4.47 -12.09
N VAL A 66 6.14 -4.45 -11.31
CA VAL A 66 5.76 -5.55 -10.41
C VAL A 66 5.53 -6.84 -11.21
N THR A 67 4.81 -6.76 -12.33
CA THR A 67 4.51 -7.92 -13.18
C THR A 67 5.76 -8.54 -13.78
N ASP A 68 6.70 -7.72 -14.27
CA ASP A 68 7.93 -8.21 -14.87
C ASP A 68 8.85 -8.86 -13.83
N ILE A 69 9.01 -8.26 -12.65
CA ILE A 69 9.74 -8.88 -11.53
C ILE A 69 9.11 -10.22 -11.16
N TYR A 70 7.78 -10.32 -11.11
CA TYR A 70 7.11 -11.60 -10.82
C TYR A 70 7.34 -12.64 -11.91
N ARG A 71 7.39 -12.24 -13.19
CA ARG A 71 7.68 -13.15 -14.30
C ARG A 71 9.06 -13.77 -14.17
N GLU A 72 10.04 -12.99 -13.74
CA GLU A 72 11.45 -13.38 -13.61
C GLU A 72 11.70 -14.16 -12.30
N GLU A 73 11.28 -13.61 -11.16
CA GLU A 73 11.67 -14.10 -9.84
C GLU A 73 10.63 -15.00 -9.17
N LYS A 74 9.36 -14.99 -9.65
CA LYS A 74 8.24 -15.74 -9.05
C LYS A 74 8.10 -15.52 -7.54
N PHE A 75 8.25 -14.27 -7.10
CA PHE A 75 8.24 -13.93 -5.68
C PHE A 75 6.90 -14.22 -4.99
N HIS A 76 6.95 -14.48 -3.69
CA HIS A 76 5.77 -14.54 -2.82
C HIS A 76 5.53 -13.21 -2.09
N LEU A 77 6.59 -12.42 -1.88
CA LEU A 77 6.55 -11.10 -1.26
C LEU A 77 7.59 -10.20 -1.93
N LEU A 78 7.19 -8.98 -2.27
CA LEU A 78 8.05 -7.95 -2.85
C LEU A 78 8.05 -6.74 -1.92
N GLY A 79 9.24 -6.28 -1.52
CA GLY A 79 9.43 -5.05 -0.77
C GLY A 79 10.02 -3.96 -1.67
N PRO A 80 9.40 -2.77 -1.75
CA PRO A 80 9.97 -1.68 -2.54
C PRO A 80 11.19 -1.07 -1.84
N ASP A 81 12.01 -0.39 -2.64
CA ASP A 81 12.95 0.58 -2.12
C ASP A 81 12.17 1.82 -1.64
N ILE A 82 12.33 2.19 -0.36
CA ILE A 82 11.63 3.33 0.23
C ILE A 82 12.64 4.42 0.52
N PHE A 83 12.55 5.53 -0.22
CA PHE A 83 13.37 6.71 -0.01
C PHE A 83 12.66 7.72 0.89
N SER A 84 13.34 8.16 1.96
CA SER A 84 12.84 9.25 2.80
C SER A 84 13.32 10.59 2.28
N THR A 85 12.40 11.44 1.85
CA THR A 85 12.67 12.81 1.41
C THR A 85 13.14 13.71 2.56
N THR A 86 12.67 13.48 3.79
CA THR A 86 13.10 14.22 4.98
C THR A 86 14.56 13.95 5.33
N TYR A 87 14.99 12.68 5.28
CA TYR A 87 16.33 12.26 5.69
C TYR A 87 17.30 12.08 4.53
N GLN A 88 16.80 12.18 3.29
CA GLN A 88 17.56 11.97 2.05
C GLN A 88 18.29 10.62 2.04
N LEU A 89 17.61 9.55 2.48
CA LEU A 89 18.18 8.19 2.56
C LEU A 89 17.15 7.09 2.33
N HIS A 90 17.63 5.94 1.86
CA HIS A 90 16.85 4.71 1.69
C HIS A 90 16.59 4.04 3.05
N GLN A 91 15.30 3.92 3.41
CA GLN A 91 14.84 3.35 4.66
C GLN A 91 14.43 1.88 4.56
N ASN A 92 14.19 1.38 3.35
CA ASN A 92 13.90 -0.02 3.07
C ASN A 92 14.49 -0.37 1.71
N PRO A 93 15.22 -1.49 1.54
CA PRO A 93 15.74 -2.35 2.58
C PRO A 93 16.82 -1.64 3.42
N LYS A 94 16.66 -1.68 4.76
CA LYS A 94 17.70 -1.18 5.67
C LYS A 94 18.83 -2.22 5.77
N ARG A 95 20.09 -1.80 5.56
CA ARG A 95 21.27 -2.68 5.73
C ARG A 95 21.36 -3.25 7.15
N LEU A 96 21.94 -4.44 7.24
CA LEU A 96 22.20 -5.17 8.48
C LEU A 96 23.42 -4.66 9.29
N THR A 97 24.29 -3.82 8.73
CA THR A 97 25.53 -3.37 9.41
C THR A 97 25.68 -1.84 9.45
N HIS A 98 26.13 -1.34 10.61
CA HIS A 98 26.48 0.07 10.85
C HIS A 98 27.78 0.47 10.12
N TYR A 99 28.00 1.78 9.89
CA TYR A 99 29.25 2.31 9.32
C TYR A 99 30.43 1.94 10.23
N THR A 100 31.46 1.28 9.66
CA THR A 100 32.80 1.16 10.24
C THR A 100 33.57 2.46 10.11
#